data_AF-D8GM43-F1
#
_entry.id   AF-D8GM43-F1
#
_cell.length_a   1.000
_cell.length_b   1.000
_cell.length_c   1.000
_cell.angle_alpha   90.00
_cell.angle_beta   90.00
_cell.angle_gamma   90.00
#
_symmetry.space_group_name_H-M   'P 1'
#
loop_
_entity.id
_entity.type
_entity.pdbx_description
1 polymer ?
#
loop_
_entity_poly.entity_id
_entity_poly.type
_entity_poly.pdbx_seq_one_letter_code
_entity_poly.pdbx_strand_id
1 'polypeptide(L)'
;MKFVKEILLIFSIIIISSSNIGYASVRLNNKNRKVTFNETLSTSKKYQALGKFQSAIKGYNSILKSEAPRHIKNEVLVYKKLAEVKKPISTKYRYCPNFIQLVSKSKEEYKLKGYSVELSHYYSPYKCYFDCEKNNDENCADFKFDSNNIPMRKYSGKFYYNPVSVELYALSMYGKYINGNDTKKSFLNCADFLVNYMDKKGALKYNFAYNHYEDLKPGWTSSMAQGQALSVFERAFKITGDKKYIEAGNKALKYLITPVSEGGVMDTLEALDPNLGNKVFFQEYVNTTSSYTLNGYIFTLMGLYDWWHVKETQNKYYSNIAYEYFNKGIDSLKCILPYYDIGGFTSYDLYYITNNSKPNSAGYYHSVHVKQLDTIYYITKDKYFKDMRDLWNSYVTLI
;
A
#
# COMPACT_ATOMS: atom_id res chain seq x y z
N MET A 1 -38.89 -15.79 7.93
CA MET A 1 -39.63 -15.20 6.80
C MET A 1 -38.70 -15.22 5.59
N LYS A 2 -38.52 -16.36 4.90
CA LYS A 2 -39.32 -16.88 3.75
C LYS A 2 -39.39 -15.89 2.58
N PHE A 3 -38.63 -16.15 1.51
CA PHE A 3 -39.01 -16.17 0.07
C PHE A 3 -37.71 -16.38 -0.75
N VAL A 4 -37.53 -17.25 -1.75
CA VAL A 4 -38.18 -18.45 -2.30
C VAL A 4 -37.08 -19.19 -3.11
N LYS A 5 -37.17 -20.52 -3.16
CA LYS A 5 -36.34 -21.46 -3.92
C LYS A 5 -36.89 -21.65 -5.35
N GLU A 6 -36.05 -22.26 -6.19
CA GLU A 6 -36.34 -23.03 -7.44
C GLU A 6 -36.44 -22.28 -8.77
N ILE A 7 -35.62 -22.74 -9.73
CA ILE A 7 -36.02 -23.33 -11.03
C ILE A 7 -34.91 -24.28 -11.49
N LEU A 8 -35.28 -25.52 -11.83
CA LEU A 8 -34.47 -26.59 -12.40
C LEU A 8 -35.32 -27.30 -13.48
N LEU A 9 -34.67 -27.81 -14.54
CA LEU A 9 -35.19 -28.63 -15.67
C LEU A 9 -36.03 -27.87 -16.72
N ILE A 10 -35.92 -28.07 -18.06
CA ILE A 10 -35.81 -29.25 -18.94
C ILE A 10 -35.12 -28.76 -20.26
N PHE A 11 -34.21 -29.49 -20.93
CA PHE A 11 -34.53 -30.28 -22.13
C PHE A 11 -33.39 -31.26 -22.48
N SER A 12 -33.81 -32.48 -22.82
CA SER A 12 -32.97 -33.60 -23.25
C SER A 12 -33.31 -33.98 -24.70
N ILE A 13 -32.30 -34.55 -25.38
CA ILE A 13 -32.37 -35.48 -26.52
C ILE A 13 -32.63 -34.89 -27.91
N ILE A 14 -31.56 -34.85 -28.72
CA ILE A 14 -31.57 -35.41 -30.09
C ILE A 14 -30.28 -36.24 -30.26
N ILE A 15 -30.43 -37.55 -30.45
CA ILE A 15 -29.44 -38.44 -31.06
C ILE A 15 -30.03 -38.84 -32.40
N ILE A 16 -29.27 -38.73 -33.50
CA ILE A 16 -29.17 -39.72 -34.58
C ILE A 16 -27.82 -39.52 -35.28
N SER A 17 -27.24 -40.66 -35.60
CA SER A 17 -25.92 -41.03 -36.12
C SER A 17 -25.48 -40.46 -37.46
N SER A 18 -24.16 -40.29 -37.64
CA SER A 18 -23.43 -40.91 -38.77
C SER A 18 -21.89 -40.85 -38.63
N SER A 19 -21.27 -42.00 -38.88
CA SER A 19 -19.95 -42.27 -39.50
C SER A 19 -18.64 -41.90 -38.79
N ASN A 20 -18.03 -42.93 -38.22
CA ASN A 20 -16.61 -43.32 -38.30
C ASN A 20 -15.66 -42.34 -39.00
N ILE A 21 -14.83 -41.64 -38.22
CA ILE A 21 -13.47 -41.23 -38.61
C ILE A 21 -12.56 -41.46 -37.40
N GLY A 22 -11.41 -42.10 -37.64
CA GLY A 22 -10.61 -42.84 -36.68
C GLY A 22 -10.20 -42.09 -35.40
N TYR A 23 -10.29 -42.81 -34.28
CA TYR A 23 -9.56 -42.50 -33.07
C TYR A 23 -8.05 -42.67 -33.32
N ALA A 24 -7.40 -41.62 -33.79
CA ALA A 24 -5.99 -41.41 -33.49
C ALA A 24 -5.93 -40.97 -32.02
N SER A 25 -5.49 -41.87 -31.15
CA SER A 25 -5.22 -41.57 -29.75
C SER A 25 -4.11 -40.50 -29.65
N VAL A 26 -4.51 -39.23 -29.57
CA VAL A 26 -3.61 -38.15 -29.17
C VAL A 26 -3.47 -38.18 -27.65
N ARG A 27 -2.74 -39.17 -27.13
CA ARG A 27 -2.04 -39.05 -25.85
C ARG A 27 -0.76 -38.23 -26.09
N LEU A 28 -0.90 -36.97 -26.49
CA LEU A 28 0.25 -36.04 -26.56
C LEU A 28 0.56 -35.50 -25.15
N ASN A 29 1.63 -36.05 -24.57
CA ASN A 29 2.68 -35.32 -23.83
C ASN A 29 2.32 -34.28 -22.75
N ASN A 30 1.20 -34.41 -22.03
CA ASN A 30 0.92 -33.52 -20.89
C ASN A 30 1.96 -33.66 -19.73
N LYS A 31 2.57 -34.85 -19.54
CA LYS A 31 3.64 -35.03 -18.56
C LYS A 31 4.93 -34.28 -18.96
N ASN A 32 5.37 -34.39 -20.22
CA ASN A 32 6.60 -33.76 -20.70
C ASN A 32 6.53 -32.22 -20.69
N ARG A 33 5.36 -31.62 -20.98
CA ARG A 33 5.19 -30.15 -20.87
C ARG A 33 5.12 -29.64 -19.43
N LYS A 34 4.51 -30.39 -18.51
CA LYS A 34 4.43 -30.01 -17.08
C LYS A 34 5.82 -30.05 -16.41
N VAL A 35 6.68 -30.95 -16.86
CA VAL A 35 8.07 -31.09 -16.40
C VAL A 35 8.93 -29.88 -16.84
N THR A 36 8.78 -29.39 -18.08
CA THR A 36 9.62 -28.30 -18.61
C THR A 36 9.38 -26.94 -17.92
N PHE A 37 8.15 -26.59 -17.52
CA PHE A 37 7.89 -25.33 -16.82
C PHE A 37 8.50 -25.32 -15.42
N ASN A 38 8.38 -26.43 -14.68
CA ASN A 38 8.90 -26.56 -13.33
C ASN A 38 10.44 -26.56 -13.31
N GLU A 39 11.07 -27.21 -14.29
CA GLU A 39 12.52 -27.17 -14.48
C GLU A 39 13.01 -25.76 -14.82
N THR A 40 12.32 -25.06 -15.73
CA THR A 40 12.65 -23.68 -16.09
C THR A 40 12.50 -22.75 -14.89
N LEU A 41 11.43 -22.92 -14.10
CA LEU A 41 11.17 -22.15 -12.88
C LEU A 41 12.27 -22.39 -11.84
N SER A 42 12.58 -23.65 -11.55
CA SER A 42 13.63 -24.04 -10.62
C SER A 42 14.99 -23.46 -11.03
N THR A 43 15.34 -23.60 -12.31
CA THR A 43 16.60 -23.08 -12.86
C THR A 43 16.67 -21.55 -12.77
N SER A 44 15.55 -20.86 -13.04
CA SER A 44 15.48 -19.40 -12.98
C SER A 44 15.58 -18.89 -11.54
N LYS A 45 14.95 -19.57 -10.57
CA LYS A 45 15.11 -19.28 -9.13
C LYS A 45 16.56 -19.46 -8.69
N LYS A 46 17.23 -20.53 -9.14
CA LYS A 46 18.67 -20.74 -8.88
C LYS A 46 19.53 -19.63 -9.47
N TYR A 47 19.26 -19.20 -10.70
CA TYR A 47 19.97 -18.06 -11.29
C TYR A 47 19.75 -16.77 -10.49
N GLN A 48 18.52 -16.49 -10.05
CA GLN A 48 18.22 -15.31 -9.24
C GLN A 48 18.95 -15.33 -7.89
N ALA A 49 18.96 -16.48 -7.21
CA ALA A 49 19.71 -16.66 -5.96
C ALA A 49 21.23 -16.45 -6.14
N LEU A 50 21.77 -16.80 -7.31
CA LEU A 50 23.17 -16.57 -7.67
C LEU A 50 23.45 -15.16 -8.24
N GLY A 51 22.49 -14.23 -8.17
CA GLY A 51 22.63 -12.86 -8.72
C GLY A 51 22.61 -12.78 -10.25
N LYS A 52 22.33 -13.88 -10.95
CA LYS A 52 22.24 -13.94 -12.42
C LYS A 52 20.85 -13.48 -12.92
N PHE A 53 20.45 -12.26 -12.55
CA PHE A 53 19.10 -11.73 -12.74
C PHE A 53 18.62 -11.75 -14.19
N GLN A 54 19.47 -11.42 -15.17
CA GLN A 54 19.09 -11.44 -16.58
C GLN A 54 18.74 -12.86 -17.08
N SER A 55 19.46 -13.87 -16.60
CA SER A 55 19.18 -15.27 -16.95
C SER A 55 17.88 -15.74 -16.28
N ALA A 56 17.64 -15.34 -15.03
CA ALA A 56 16.38 -15.60 -14.34
C ALA A 56 15.19 -14.96 -15.09
N ILE A 57 15.29 -13.68 -15.46
CA ILE A 57 14.25 -12.94 -16.20
C ILE A 57 13.94 -13.61 -17.55
N LYS A 58 14.96 -14.10 -18.27
CA LYS A 58 14.75 -14.85 -19.53
C LYS A 58 13.89 -16.10 -19.32
N GLY A 59 14.18 -16.90 -18.30
CA GLY A 59 13.39 -18.09 -18.00
C GLY A 59 11.98 -17.75 -17.50
N TYR A 60 11.82 -16.73 -16.65
CA TYR A 60 10.51 -16.23 -16.24
C TYR A 60 9.67 -15.74 -17.43
N ASN A 61 10.26 -14.99 -18.36
CA ASN A 61 9.58 -14.56 -19.58
C ASN A 61 9.14 -15.73 -20.46
N SER A 62 9.96 -16.79 -20.55
CA SER A 62 9.60 -18.02 -21.26
C SER A 62 8.34 -18.66 -20.65
N ILE A 63 8.28 -18.78 -19.32
CA ILE A 63 7.13 -19.35 -18.62
C ILE A 63 5.88 -18.47 -18.82
N LEU A 64 6.00 -17.14 -18.71
CA LEU A 64 4.86 -16.23 -18.89
C LEU A 64 4.24 -16.31 -20.29
N LYS A 65 5.06 -16.52 -21.33
CA LYS A 65 4.62 -16.69 -22.73
C LYS A 65 4.11 -18.10 -23.07
N SER A 66 4.30 -19.07 -22.18
CA SER A 66 3.91 -20.46 -22.40
C SER A 66 2.47 -20.78 -21.97
N GLU A 67 2.05 -22.02 -22.14
CA GLU A 67 0.78 -22.57 -21.63
C GLU A 67 0.81 -22.93 -20.13
N ALA A 68 1.76 -22.38 -19.36
CA ALA A 68 1.86 -22.64 -17.94
C ALA A 68 0.56 -22.28 -17.19
N PRO A 69 0.13 -23.08 -16.18
CA PRO A 69 -1.04 -22.79 -15.37
C PRO A 69 -0.99 -21.38 -14.74
N ARG A 70 -2.17 -20.78 -14.56
CA ARG A 70 -2.30 -19.40 -14.03
C ARG A 70 -1.57 -19.18 -12.70
N HIS A 71 -1.63 -20.13 -11.76
CA HIS A 71 -0.92 -20.00 -10.49
C HIS A 71 0.62 -19.92 -10.68
N ILE A 72 1.18 -20.67 -11.62
CA ILE A 72 2.62 -20.61 -11.94
C ILE A 72 2.94 -19.26 -12.57
N LYS A 73 2.11 -18.75 -13.49
CA LYS A 73 2.32 -17.43 -14.09
C LYS A 73 2.27 -16.31 -13.06
N ASN A 74 1.33 -16.38 -12.11
CA ASN A 74 1.22 -15.42 -11.01
C ASN A 74 2.47 -15.45 -10.10
N GLU A 75 2.93 -16.65 -9.70
CA GLU A 75 4.15 -16.81 -8.93
C GLU A 75 5.38 -16.25 -9.68
N VAL A 76 5.53 -16.59 -10.95
CA VAL A 76 6.63 -16.14 -11.81
C VAL A 76 6.63 -14.63 -11.99
N LEU A 77 5.47 -14.00 -12.03
CA LEU A 77 5.37 -12.55 -12.16
C LEU A 77 6.03 -11.83 -10.96
N VAL A 78 5.76 -12.31 -9.74
CA VAL A 78 6.41 -11.78 -8.52
C VAL A 78 7.93 -11.95 -8.58
N TYR A 79 8.40 -13.16 -8.94
CA TYR A 79 9.85 -13.43 -9.05
C TYR A 79 10.54 -12.58 -10.11
N LYS A 80 9.91 -12.40 -11.27
CA LYS A 80 10.37 -11.52 -12.33
C LYS A 80 10.48 -10.08 -11.84
N LYS A 81 9.46 -9.58 -11.14
CA LYS A 81 9.47 -8.21 -10.59
C LYS A 81 10.57 -8.00 -9.56
N LEU A 82 10.88 -8.99 -8.72
CA LEU A 82 12.03 -8.96 -7.82
C LEU A 82 13.36 -8.97 -8.59
N ALA A 83 13.47 -9.80 -9.64
CA ALA A 83 14.68 -9.88 -10.45
C ALA A 83 14.95 -8.59 -11.24
N GLU A 84 13.91 -7.88 -11.71
CA GLU A 84 14.00 -6.58 -12.38
C GLU A 84 14.66 -5.51 -11.49
N VAL A 85 14.45 -5.58 -10.18
CA VAL A 85 15.10 -4.70 -9.18
C VAL A 85 16.33 -5.34 -8.52
N LYS A 86 16.87 -6.40 -9.12
CA LYS A 86 18.08 -7.13 -8.67
C LYS A 86 17.99 -7.61 -7.22
N LYS A 87 16.82 -8.12 -6.82
CA LYS A 87 16.59 -8.67 -5.48
C LYS A 87 16.45 -10.20 -5.51
N PRO A 88 16.99 -10.91 -4.52
CA PRO A 88 16.67 -12.31 -4.33
C PRO A 88 15.20 -12.49 -3.93
N ILE A 89 14.72 -13.73 -3.97
CA ILE A 89 13.40 -14.09 -3.45
C ILE A 89 13.56 -14.39 -1.97
N SER A 90 12.72 -13.78 -1.12
CA SER A 90 12.72 -14.07 0.32
C SER A 90 12.49 -15.56 0.56
N THR A 91 13.28 -16.13 1.47
CA THR A 91 13.15 -17.53 1.86
C THR A 91 11.80 -17.82 2.52
N LYS A 92 11.18 -16.80 3.14
CA LYS A 92 9.84 -16.86 3.76
C LYS A 92 8.70 -16.78 2.75
N TYR A 93 8.94 -16.23 1.55
CA TYR A 93 7.88 -16.09 0.55
C TYR A 93 7.56 -17.42 -0.14
N ARG A 94 6.27 -17.78 -0.17
CA ARG A 94 5.71 -18.92 -0.90
C ARG A 94 4.41 -18.49 -1.55
N TYR A 95 4.32 -18.59 -2.87
CA TYR A 95 3.05 -18.39 -3.56
C TYR A 95 2.10 -19.55 -3.24
N CYS A 96 0.90 -19.24 -2.78
CA CYS A 96 -0.12 -20.25 -2.50
C CYS A 96 -1.20 -20.22 -3.59
N PRO A 97 -1.46 -21.34 -4.31
CA PRO A 97 -2.50 -21.40 -5.34
C PRO A 97 -3.91 -21.03 -4.83
N ASN A 98 -4.17 -21.18 -3.53
CA ASN A 98 -5.44 -20.78 -2.91
C ASN A 98 -5.70 -19.27 -2.98
N PHE A 99 -4.67 -18.45 -3.24
CA PHE A 99 -4.84 -17.01 -3.48
C PHE A 99 -5.73 -16.74 -4.69
N ILE A 100 -5.84 -17.66 -5.65
CA ILE A 100 -6.72 -17.49 -6.82
C ILE A 100 -8.18 -17.32 -6.41
N GLN A 101 -8.66 -18.11 -5.44
CA GLN A 101 -10.04 -18.03 -4.96
C GLN A 101 -10.27 -16.70 -4.20
N LEU A 102 -9.32 -16.32 -3.34
CA LEU A 102 -9.35 -15.04 -2.65
C LEU A 102 -9.42 -13.87 -3.64
N VAL A 103 -8.48 -13.82 -4.60
CA VAL A 103 -8.41 -12.78 -5.63
C VAL A 103 -9.71 -12.69 -6.43
N SER A 104 -10.31 -13.83 -6.79
CA SER A 104 -11.58 -13.85 -7.53
C SER A 104 -12.70 -13.20 -6.72
N LYS A 105 -12.83 -13.55 -5.44
CA LYS A 105 -13.78 -12.94 -4.52
C LYS A 105 -13.52 -11.44 -4.32
N SER A 106 -12.27 -11.03 -4.12
CA SER A 106 -11.91 -9.63 -3.93
C SER A 106 -12.24 -8.77 -5.15
N LYS A 107 -12.07 -9.29 -6.37
CA LYS A 107 -12.46 -8.58 -7.60
C LYS A 107 -13.97 -8.44 -7.73
N GLU A 108 -14.72 -9.47 -7.37
CA GLU A 108 -16.18 -9.41 -7.35
C GLU A 108 -16.68 -8.36 -6.36
N GLU A 109 -16.16 -8.38 -5.12
CA GLU A 109 -16.46 -7.37 -4.10
C GLU A 109 -16.09 -5.96 -4.57
N TYR A 110 -14.91 -5.80 -5.17
CA TYR A 110 -14.44 -4.52 -5.73
C TYR A 110 -15.42 -3.96 -6.77
N LYS A 111 -15.91 -4.81 -7.68
CA LYS A 111 -16.91 -4.45 -8.69
C LYS A 111 -18.26 -4.13 -8.06
N LEU A 112 -18.75 -4.96 -7.14
CA LEU A 112 -20.05 -4.77 -6.47
C LEU A 112 -20.10 -3.48 -5.64
N LYS A 113 -18.98 -3.08 -5.05
CA LYS A 113 -18.86 -1.83 -4.30
C LYS A 113 -18.65 -0.60 -5.20
N GLY A 114 -18.49 -0.78 -6.51
CA GLY A 114 -18.29 0.31 -7.46
C GLY A 114 -16.96 1.04 -7.30
N TYR A 115 -15.94 0.37 -6.74
CA TYR A 115 -14.62 0.98 -6.62
C TYR A 115 -13.99 1.20 -8.00
N SER A 116 -13.25 2.29 -8.14
CA SER A 116 -12.62 2.68 -9.40
C SER A 116 -11.28 3.36 -9.14
N VAL A 117 -10.45 3.38 -10.18
CA VAL A 117 -9.16 4.08 -10.16
C VAL A 117 -9.28 5.31 -11.04
N GLU A 118 -9.13 6.48 -10.42
CA GLU A 118 -8.90 7.75 -11.11
C GLU A 118 -7.46 8.16 -10.79
N LEU A 119 -6.60 8.25 -11.81
CA LEU A 119 -5.19 8.61 -11.64
C LEU A 119 -5.02 10.13 -11.71
N SER A 120 -4.32 10.72 -10.74
CA SER A 120 -4.09 12.17 -10.69
C SER A 120 -3.05 12.64 -11.70
N HIS A 121 -2.12 11.76 -12.09
CA HIS A 121 -1.04 12.01 -13.03
C HIS A 121 -0.15 13.20 -12.65
N TYR A 122 -0.07 13.50 -11.36
CA TYR A 122 0.64 14.66 -10.83
C TYR A 122 0.79 14.57 -9.30
N TYR A 123 1.87 15.15 -8.77
CA TYR A 123 2.00 15.45 -7.35
C TYR A 123 2.98 16.61 -7.11
N SER A 124 2.67 17.46 -6.13
CA SER A 124 3.56 18.51 -5.63
C SER A 124 3.24 18.83 -4.15
N PRO A 125 4.24 19.13 -3.30
CA PRO A 125 4.01 19.47 -1.89
C PRO A 125 3.06 20.65 -1.69
N TYR A 126 3.03 21.60 -2.62
CA TYR A 126 2.23 22.83 -2.51
C TYR A 126 0.85 22.74 -3.20
N LYS A 127 0.41 21.53 -3.57
CA LYS A 127 -0.86 21.28 -4.26
C LYS A 127 -1.73 20.32 -3.45
N CYS A 128 -2.89 19.96 -4.00
CA CYS A 128 -3.81 19.00 -3.40
C CYS A 128 -3.07 17.72 -3.03
N TYR A 129 -3.29 17.26 -1.80
CA TYR A 129 -2.67 16.05 -1.29
C TYR A 129 -3.52 14.85 -1.71
N PHE A 130 -3.05 14.06 -2.69
CA PHE A 130 -3.67 12.77 -3.01
C PHE A 130 -5.19 12.85 -3.29
N ASP A 131 -5.64 13.87 -4.03
CA ASP A 131 -7.04 14.16 -4.35
C ASP A 131 -7.97 14.30 -3.12
N CYS A 132 -7.44 14.58 -1.94
CA CYS A 132 -8.21 14.65 -0.68
C CYS A 132 -9.28 15.75 -0.67
N GLU A 133 -9.20 16.75 -1.55
CA GLU A 133 -10.24 17.77 -1.70
C GLU A 133 -11.59 17.20 -2.15
N LYS A 134 -11.57 16.01 -2.77
CA LYS A 134 -12.77 15.25 -3.17
C LYS A 134 -13.37 14.45 -2.02
N ASN A 135 -12.66 14.30 -0.89
CA ASN A 135 -13.14 13.52 0.24
C ASN A 135 -14.26 14.26 0.98
N ASN A 136 -15.26 13.48 1.39
CA ASN A 136 -16.39 13.90 2.22
C ASN A 136 -16.58 12.90 3.39
N ASP A 137 -15.47 12.43 3.97
CA ASP A 137 -15.44 11.41 5.04
C ASP A 137 -16.14 11.87 6.33
N GLU A 138 -16.46 13.15 6.42
CA GLU A 138 -17.30 13.76 7.45
C GLU A 138 -18.77 13.28 7.44
N ASN A 139 -19.25 12.73 6.33
CA ASN A 139 -20.65 12.33 6.15
C ASN A 139 -20.92 10.88 6.61
N CYS A 140 -20.57 10.54 7.85
CA CYS A 140 -20.90 9.23 8.42
C CYS A 140 -21.23 9.27 9.92
N ALA A 141 -21.97 8.27 10.40
CA ALA A 141 -22.44 8.21 11.80
C ALA A 141 -21.31 8.10 12.84
N ASP A 142 -20.12 7.66 12.40
CA ASP A 142 -18.95 7.50 13.24
C ASP A 142 -18.02 8.71 13.19
N PHE A 143 -18.48 9.83 12.63
CA PHE A 143 -17.74 11.08 12.54
C PHE A 143 -18.50 12.21 13.22
N LYS A 144 -17.78 13.09 13.93
CA LYS A 144 -18.30 14.37 14.39
C LYS A 144 -17.20 15.41 14.53
N PHE A 145 -17.58 16.68 14.61
CA PHE A 145 -16.68 17.76 15.00
C PHE A 145 -16.79 18.08 16.50
N ASP A 146 -15.69 18.56 17.09
CA ASP A 146 -15.72 19.24 18.38
C ASP A 146 -16.08 20.74 18.22
N SER A 147 -16.05 21.50 19.32
CA SER A 147 -16.37 22.94 19.31
C SER A 147 -15.39 23.81 18.51
N ASN A 148 -14.20 23.31 18.18
CA ASN A 148 -13.17 23.99 17.41
C ASN A 148 -13.14 23.53 15.94
N ASN A 149 -14.14 22.74 15.51
CA ASN A 149 -14.22 22.09 14.20
C ASN A 149 -13.08 21.08 13.94
N ILE A 150 -12.60 20.42 14.98
CA ILE A 150 -11.63 19.31 14.85
C ILE A 150 -12.40 18.00 14.72
N PRO A 151 -12.10 17.16 13.71
CA PRO A 151 -12.81 15.92 13.49
C PRO A 151 -12.45 14.85 14.54
N MET A 152 -13.46 14.10 14.96
CA MET A 152 -13.37 12.97 15.87
C MET A 152 -14.02 11.75 15.24
N ARG A 153 -13.48 10.56 15.55
CA ARG A 153 -14.02 9.28 15.07
C ARG A 153 -14.51 8.42 16.22
N LYS A 154 -15.56 7.64 15.98
CA LYS A 154 -16.15 6.74 16.97
C LYS A 154 -15.38 5.42 17.03
N TYR A 155 -14.90 5.06 18.21
CA TYR A 155 -14.30 3.76 18.53
C TYR A 155 -14.94 3.23 19.81
N SER A 156 -15.44 1.99 19.76
CA SER A 156 -16.07 1.33 20.92
C SER A 156 -17.09 2.20 21.65
N GLY A 157 -17.93 2.92 20.88
CA GLY A 157 -19.01 3.76 21.41
C GLY A 157 -18.61 5.18 21.83
N LYS A 158 -17.32 5.51 21.90
CA LYS A 158 -16.82 6.83 22.30
C LYS A 158 -16.12 7.53 21.13
N PHE A 159 -16.12 8.86 21.15
CA PHE A 159 -15.43 9.65 20.13
C PHE A 159 -14.02 10.01 20.60
N TYR A 160 -13.06 9.79 19.73
CA TYR A 160 -11.64 10.09 19.95
C TYR A 160 -11.08 10.90 18.79
N TYR A 161 -10.05 11.71 19.08
CA TYR A 161 -9.22 12.27 18.03
C TYR A 161 -8.37 11.14 17.44
N ASN A 162 -8.56 10.91 16.14
CA ASN A 162 -7.70 10.05 15.33
C ASN A 162 -6.78 10.99 14.52
N PRO A 163 -5.46 11.02 14.78
CA PRO A 163 -4.53 11.90 14.08
C PRO A 163 -4.68 11.88 12.55
N VAL A 164 -4.71 10.70 11.92
CA VAL A 164 -4.89 10.54 10.48
C VAL A 164 -6.21 11.14 9.98
N SER A 165 -7.29 11.03 10.76
CA SER A 165 -8.57 11.66 10.40
C SER A 165 -8.51 13.18 10.45
N VAL A 166 -7.81 13.74 11.45
CA VAL A 166 -7.57 15.19 11.55
C VAL A 166 -6.69 15.67 10.40
N GLU A 167 -5.63 14.93 10.07
CA GLU A 167 -4.69 15.26 9.01
C GLU A 167 -5.33 15.19 7.62
N LEU A 168 -6.08 14.12 7.31
CA LEU A 168 -6.79 13.99 6.04
C LEU A 168 -7.85 15.09 5.86
N TYR A 169 -8.58 15.42 6.92
CA TYR A 169 -9.51 16.54 6.89
C TYR A 169 -8.78 17.87 6.68
N ALA A 170 -7.68 18.12 7.40
CA ALA A 170 -6.84 19.31 7.21
C ALA A 170 -6.36 19.42 5.76
N LEU A 171 -5.80 18.35 5.20
CA LEU A 171 -5.30 18.31 3.84
C LEU A 171 -6.43 18.53 2.81
N SER A 172 -7.63 17.98 3.06
CA SER A 172 -8.83 18.25 2.25
C SER A 172 -9.21 19.72 2.29
N MET A 173 -9.23 20.33 3.49
CA MET A 173 -9.52 21.76 3.66
C MET A 173 -8.46 22.65 2.98
N TYR A 174 -7.19 22.25 3.01
CA TYR A 174 -6.14 22.92 2.25
C TYR A 174 -6.38 22.83 0.73
N GLY A 175 -6.69 21.64 0.22
CA GLY A 175 -7.00 21.43 -1.19
C GLY A 175 -8.21 22.27 -1.65
N LYS A 176 -9.29 22.28 -0.87
CA LYS A 176 -10.46 23.15 -1.10
C LYS A 176 -10.07 24.64 -1.07
N TYR A 177 -9.18 25.05 -0.17
CA TYR A 177 -8.72 26.44 -0.03
C TYR A 177 -7.93 26.91 -1.24
N ILE A 178 -6.94 26.13 -1.72
CA ILE A 178 -6.16 26.51 -2.90
C ILE A 178 -7.00 26.48 -4.19
N ASN A 179 -8.16 25.82 -4.17
CA ASN A 179 -9.18 25.83 -5.22
C ASN A 179 -10.23 26.95 -5.04
N GLY A 180 -10.02 27.88 -4.11
CA GLY A 180 -10.84 29.09 -3.95
C GLY A 180 -11.97 29.02 -2.92
N ASN A 181 -12.08 27.94 -2.15
CA ASN A 181 -13.08 27.84 -1.07
C ASN A 181 -12.59 28.51 0.23
N ASP A 182 -13.51 29.01 1.06
CA ASP A 182 -13.19 29.60 2.36
C ASP A 182 -12.99 28.52 3.45
N THR A 183 -11.96 27.67 3.28
CA THR A 183 -11.63 26.56 4.17
C THR A 183 -10.28 26.73 4.87
N LYS A 184 -9.61 27.88 4.67
CA LYS A 184 -8.30 28.20 5.27
C LYS A 184 -8.32 28.09 6.80
N LYS A 185 -9.37 28.62 7.43
CA LYS A 185 -9.51 28.59 8.89
C LYS A 185 -9.62 27.16 9.41
N SER A 186 -10.43 26.31 8.79
CA SER A 186 -10.57 24.90 9.16
C SER A 186 -9.25 24.13 9.03
N PHE A 187 -8.48 24.40 7.96
CA PHE A 187 -7.15 23.84 7.79
C PHE A 187 -6.20 24.26 8.92
N LEU A 188 -6.09 25.57 9.21
CA LEU A 188 -5.18 26.07 10.24
C LEU A 188 -5.59 25.63 11.65
N ASN A 189 -6.89 25.55 11.96
CA ASN A 189 -7.38 24.98 13.22
C ASN A 189 -6.86 23.55 13.42
N CYS A 190 -6.89 22.71 12.38
CA CYS A 190 -6.38 21.34 12.47
C CYS A 190 -4.85 21.31 12.59
N ALA A 191 -4.13 22.16 11.87
CA ALA A 191 -2.69 22.27 12.00
C ALA A 191 -2.29 22.68 13.43
N ASP A 192 -2.94 23.71 14.00
CA ASP A 192 -2.74 24.15 15.38
C ASP A 192 -3.11 23.08 16.40
N PHE A 193 -4.20 22.35 16.17
CA PHE A 193 -4.56 21.19 16.99
C PHE A 193 -3.43 20.16 17.01
N LEU A 194 -2.88 19.78 15.86
CA LEU A 194 -1.81 18.78 15.78
C LEU A 194 -0.52 19.23 16.49
N VAL A 195 -0.16 20.52 16.39
CA VAL A 195 0.97 21.10 17.14
C VAL A 195 0.77 20.94 18.65
N ASN A 196 -0.45 21.16 19.15
CA ASN A 196 -0.76 21.06 20.57
C ASN A 196 -0.99 19.62 21.05
N TYR A 197 -1.43 18.73 20.15
CA TYR A 197 -1.76 17.34 20.45
C TYR A 197 -0.52 16.44 20.50
N MET A 198 0.53 16.77 19.75
CA MET A 198 1.77 16.00 19.75
C MET A 198 2.47 16.06 21.12
N ASP A 199 3.08 14.95 21.54
CA ASP A 199 3.81 14.93 22.81
C ASP A 199 5.20 15.59 22.70
N LYS A 200 5.92 15.69 23.83
CA LYS A 200 7.28 16.29 23.89
C LYS A 200 8.30 15.60 22.97
N LYS A 201 8.11 14.32 22.64
CA LYS A 201 8.97 13.57 21.71
C LYS A 201 8.57 13.78 20.25
N GLY A 202 7.41 14.40 20.00
CA GLY A 202 6.85 14.63 18.67
C GLY A 202 5.86 13.57 18.22
N ALA A 203 5.42 12.67 19.10
CA ALA A 203 4.52 11.58 18.76
C ALA A 203 3.06 12.04 18.72
N LEU A 204 2.33 11.65 17.67
CA LEU A 204 0.87 11.77 17.58
C LEU A 204 0.24 10.44 18.00
N LYS A 205 -0.23 10.39 19.25
CA LYS A 205 -0.73 9.17 19.87
C LYS A 205 -2.22 8.97 19.62
N TYR A 206 -2.60 7.71 19.46
CA TYR A 206 -3.98 7.28 19.42
C TYR A 206 -4.43 6.93 20.84
N ASN A 207 -5.29 7.74 21.43
CA ASN A 207 -5.74 7.58 22.83
C ASN A 207 -6.89 6.58 23.00
N PHE A 208 -6.96 5.58 22.12
CA PHE A 208 -7.94 4.50 22.14
C PHE A 208 -7.28 3.18 21.75
N ALA A 209 -7.88 2.06 22.16
CA ALA A 209 -7.41 0.74 21.78
C ALA A 209 -7.83 0.41 20.35
N TYR A 210 -6.98 -0.28 19.60
CA TYR A 210 -7.28 -0.73 18.24
C TYR A 210 -6.89 -2.19 18.07
N ASN A 211 -7.83 -3.01 17.59
CA ASN A 211 -7.56 -4.41 17.30
C ASN A 211 -7.07 -4.53 15.86
N HIS A 212 -5.79 -4.87 15.70
CA HIS A 212 -5.20 -5.24 14.42
C HIS A 212 -4.92 -6.75 14.42
N TYR A 213 -3.71 -7.19 14.07
CA TYR A 213 -3.29 -8.58 14.31
C TYR A 213 -3.07 -8.87 15.80
N GLU A 214 -2.95 -7.83 16.61
CA GLU A 214 -2.94 -7.84 18.07
C GLU A 214 -3.61 -6.57 18.61
N ASP A 215 -3.87 -6.53 19.93
CA ASP A 215 -4.46 -5.37 20.58
C ASP A 215 -3.42 -4.28 20.81
N LEU A 216 -3.53 -3.18 20.05
CA LEU A 216 -2.76 -1.97 20.27
C LEU A 216 -3.40 -1.18 21.41
N LYS A 217 -2.68 -1.06 22.52
CA LYS A 217 -3.12 -0.33 23.72
C LYS A 217 -3.17 1.18 23.46
N PRO A 218 -4.07 1.94 24.12
CA PRO A 218 -4.08 3.40 24.05
C PRO A 218 -2.68 4.00 24.25
N GLY A 219 -2.35 4.99 23.44
CA GLY A 219 -1.00 5.57 23.37
C GLY A 219 -0.16 5.00 22.21
N TRP A 220 -0.69 4.05 21.43
CA TRP A 220 -0.05 3.56 20.21
C TRP A 220 0.15 4.68 19.18
N THR A 221 1.10 4.49 18.29
CA THR A 221 1.52 5.47 17.27
C THR A 221 1.59 4.83 15.90
N SER A 222 1.61 5.68 14.86
CA SER A 222 1.59 5.26 13.47
C SER A 222 2.55 6.11 12.64
N SER A 223 3.36 5.49 11.79
CA SER A 223 4.16 6.25 10.84
C SER A 223 3.33 7.04 9.85
N MET A 224 2.11 6.59 9.54
CA MET A 224 1.21 7.30 8.62
C MET A 224 0.81 8.64 9.23
N ALA A 225 0.45 8.65 10.52
CA ALA A 225 0.13 9.89 11.24
C ALA A 225 1.31 10.86 11.23
N GLN A 226 2.51 10.38 11.58
CA GLN A 226 3.71 11.21 11.57
C GLN A 226 4.01 11.79 10.18
N GLY A 227 3.86 10.98 9.13
CA GLY A 227 4.09 11.42 7.75
C GLY A 227 3.07 12.44 7.27
N GLN A 228 1.78 12.20 7.49
CA GLN A 228 0.73 13.13 7.10
C GLN A 228 0.80 14.45 7.88
N ALA A 229 1.21 14.42 9.15
CA ALA A 229 1.50 15.62 9.91
C ALA A 229 2.62 16.48 9.27
N LEU A 230 3.67 15.86 8.71
CA LEU A 230 4.70 16.61 7.96
C LEU A 230 4.09 17.36 6.76
N SER A 231 3.21 16.69 6.01
CA SER A 231 2.48 17.31 4.89
C SER A 231 1.57 18.46 5.33
N VAL A 232 0.91 18.33 6.50
CA VAL A 232 0.09 19.41 7.09
C VAL A 232 0.94 20.59 7.51
N PHE A 233 2.03 20.35 8.26
CA PHE A 233 2.87 21.41 8.81
C PHE A 233 3.62 22.18 7.72
N GLU A 234 4.06 21.51 6.65
CA GLU A 234 4.68 22.17 5.50
C GLU A 234 3.71 23.17 4.85
N ARG A 235 2.48 22.72 4.57
CA ARG A 235 1.41 23.56 4.00
C ARG A 235 1.00 24.70 4.92
N ALA A 236 0.94 24.45 6.23
CA ALA A 236 0.62 25.46 7.23
C ALA A 236 1.72 26.53 7.32
N PHE A 237 2.98 26.11 7.33
CA PHE A 237 4.13 27.02 7.24
C PHE A 237 4.09 27.83 5.95
N LYS A 238 3.84 27.19 4.80
CA LYS A 238 3.76 27.87 3.50
C LYS A 238 2.71 28.98 3.47
N ILE A 239 1.57 28.77 4.11
CA ILE A 239 0.47 29.74 4.18
C ILE A 239 0.76 30.90 5.15
N THR A 240 1.41 30.62 6.28
CA THR A 240 1.46 31.54 7.42
C THR A 240 2.83 32.18 7.66
N GLY A 241 3.90 31.51 7.25
CA GLY A 241 5.27 31.84 7.66
C GLY A 241 5.57 31.56 9.15
N ASP A 242 4.64 30.95 9.90
CA ASP A 242 4.78 30.75 11.34
C ASP A 242 5.74 29.59 11.65
N LYS A 243 6.83 29.90 12.37
CA LYS A 243 7.91 28.97 12.67
C LYS A 243 7.47 27.80 13.56
N LYS A 244 6.36 27.92 14.31
CA LYS A 244 5.86 26.82 15.14
C LYS A 244 5.60 25.55 14.33
N TYR A 245 5.20 25.68 13.06
CA TYR A 245 4.98 24.54 12.18
C TYR A 245 6.29 23.86 11.75
N ILE A 246 7.36 24.63 11.55
CA ILE A 246 8.71 24.07 11.34
C ILE A 246 9.17 23.29 12.57
N GLU A 247 8.99 23.87 13.76
CA GLU A 247 9.36 23.22 15.01
C GLU A 247 8.57 21.91 15.22
N ALA A 248 7.26 21.94 14.95
CA ALA A 248 6.40 20.77 15.04
C ALA A 248 6.80 19.67 14.04
N GLY A 249 7.01 20.00 12.76
CA GLY A 249 7.43 19.01 11.78
C GLY A 249 8.82 18.44 12.05
N ASN A 250 9.74 19.22 12.63
CA ASN A 250 11.03 18.72 13.08
C ASN A 250 10.91 17.69 14.22
N LYS A 251 10.00 17.93 15.17
CA LYS A 251 9.67 16.95 16.22
C LYS A 251 9.02 15.70 15.62
N ALA A 252 8.05 15.86 14.71
CA ALA A 252 7.37 14.75 14.06
C ALA A 252 8.34 13.87 13.26
N LEU A 253 9.26 14.49 12.50
CA LEU A 253 10.31 13.79 11.75
C LEU A 253 11.26 13.04 12.67
N LYS A 254 11.71 13.67 13.78
CA LYS A 254 12.57 13.02 14.76
C LYS A 254 11.91 11.77 15.34
N TYR A 255 10.63 11.84 15.70
CA TYR A 255 9.89 10.67 16.18
C TYR A 255 9.71 9.62 15.07
N LEU A 256 9.41 10.03 13.83
CA LEU A 256 9.23 9.15 12.68
C LEU A 256 10.46 8.26 12.43
N ILE A 257 11.67 8.81 12.59
CA ILE A 257 12.94 8.08 12.41
C ILE A 257 13.46 7.43 13.69
N THR A 258 12.69 7.46 14.78
CA THR A 258 13.05 6.75 16.01
C THR A 258 12.76 5.26 15.82
N PRO A 259 13.71 4.35 16.11
CA PRO A 259 13.50 2.91 16.01
C PRO A 259 12.33 2.40 16.86
N VAL A 260 11.64 1.35 16.40
CA VAL A 260 10.60 0.64 17.17
C VAL A 260 11.15 0.14 18.50
N SER A 261 12.40 -0.34 18.54
CA SER A 261 13.09 -0.76 19.77
C SER A 261 13.27 0.36 20.80
N GLU A 262 13.18 1.62 20.38
CA GLU A 262 13.27 2.83 21.22
C GLU A 262 11.89 3.48 21.47
N GLY A 263 10.80 2.80 21.07
CA GLY A 263 9.43 3.28 21.20
C GLY A 263 8.99 4.25 20.09
N GLY A 264 9.70 4.26 18.96
CA GLY A 264 9.30 4.95 17.73
C GLY A 264 8.54 4.05 16.77
N VAL A 265 8.56 4.41 15.48
CA VAL A 265 7.81 3.74 14.40
C VAL A 265 8.68 3.29 13.23
N MET A 266 9.99 3.57 13.27
CA MET A 266 10.94 3.13 12.26
C MET A 266 11.43 1.71 12.57
N ASP A 267 11.34 0.84 11.57
CA ASP A 267 11.73 -0.56 11.63
C ASP A 267 12.64 -0.89 10.44
N THR A 268 12.98 -2.16 10.28
CA THR A 268 13.67 -2.68 9.11
C THR A 268 12.85 -3.79 8.45
N LEU A 269 13.28 -4.22 7.26
CA LEU A 269 12.70 -5.37 6.58
C LEU A 269 13.28 -6.72 7.06
N GLU A 270 14.03 -6.75 8.16
CA GLU A 270 14.66 -7.98 8.69
C GLU A 270 13.64 -9.10 8.97
N ALA A 271 12.46 -8.76 9.50
CA ALA A 271 11.42 -9.76 9.77
C ALA A 271 10.85 -10.37 8.47
N LEU A 272 10.94 -9.67 7.33
CA LEU A 272 10.57 -10.20 6.00
C LEU A 272 11.67 -11.09 5.42
N ASP A 273 12.92 -10.64 5.51
CA ASP A 273 14.11 -11.34 5.05
C ASP A 273 15.35 -10.80 5.80
N PRO A 274 16.15 -11.64 6.47
CA PRO A 274 17.36 -11.21 7.17
C PRO A 274 18.34 -10.41 6.30
N ASN A 275 18.37 -10.66 4.98
CA ASN A 275 19.23 -9.93 4.05
C ASN A 275 18.75 -8.50 3.76
N LEU A 276 17.55 -8.13 4.23
CA LEU A 276 16.96 -6.80 4.10
C LEU A 276 16.99 -6.02 5.42
N GLY A 277 17.74 -6.46 6.45
CA GLY A 277 17.83 -5.75 7.73
C GLY A 277 18.41 -4.33 7.66
N ASN A 278 19.04 -3.95 6.54
CA ASN A 278 19.47 -2.57 6.30
C ASN A 278 18.43 -1.70 5.56
N LYS A 279 17.26 -2.27 5.21
CA LYS A 279 16.19 -1.57 4.49
C LYS A 279 15.18 -1.07 5.50
N VAL A 280 15.00 0.25 5.52
CA VAL A 280 14.10 0.91 6.48
C VAL A 280 12.65 0.67 6.10
N PHE A 281 11.82 0.44 7.10
CA PHE A 281 10.37 0.48 6.98
C PHE A 281 9.80 1.40 8.04
N PHE A 282 8.67 2.03 7.76
CA PHE A 282 7.96 2.85 8.74
C PHE A 282 6.61 2.18 9.00
N GLN A 283 6.40 1.71 10.22
CA GLN A 283 5.24 0.90 10.56
C GLN A 283 4.01 1.78 10.76
N GLU A 284 2.96 1.55 9.96
CA GLU A 284 1.65 2.14 10.21
C GLU A 284 1.07 1.65 11.55
N TYR A 285 1.31 0.37 11.84
CA TYR A 285 0.93 -0.29 13.09
C TYR A 285 2.16 -0.98 13.66
N VAL A 286 2.63 -0.53 14.82
CA VAL A 286 3.75 -1.17 15.54
C VAL A 286 3.20 -2.40 16.27
N ASN A 287 3.31 -3.56 15.62
CA ASN A 287 2.95 -4.86 16.20
C ASN A 287 4.20 -5.62 16.67
N THR A 288 4.03 -6.63 17.52
CA THR A 288 5.08 -7.57 17.92
C THR A 288 5.73 -8.24 16.72
N THR A 289 4.94 -8.59 15.70
CA THR A 289 5.44 -9.06 14.40
C THR A 289 5.14 -8.01 13.34
N SER A 290 6.17 -7.50 12.67
CA SER A 290 6.05 -6.50 11.62
C SER A 290 5.05 -6.92 10.54
N SER A 291 4.01 -6.12 10.33
CA SER A 291 2.97 -6.37 9.34
C SER A 291 3.34 -5.83 7.97
N TYR A 292 4.13 -4.76 7.91
CA TYR A 292 4.50 -4.07 6.68
C TYR A 292 3.26 -3.64 5.89
N THR A 293 2.45 -2.75 6.46
CA THR A 293 1.25 -2.20 5.79
C THR A 293 1.63 -1.21 4.69
N LEU A 294 1.14 -1.43 3.46
CA LEU A 294 1.62 -0.69 2.29
C LEU A 294 1.17 0.77 2.25
N ASN A 295 -0.13 1.01 2.46
CA ASN A 295 -0.68 2.36 2.26
C ASN A 295 -0.07 3.36 3.23
N GLY A 296 0.04 3.02 4.53
CA GLY A 296 0.61 3.90 5.52
C GLY A 296 2.07 4.18 5.25
N TYR A 297 2.82 3.16 4.83
CA TYR A 297 4.22 3.35 4.43
C TYR A 297 4.36 4.34 3.28
N ILE A 298 3.56 4.21 2.21
CA ILE A 298 3.65 5.15 1.08
C ILE A 298 3.20 6.56 1.48
N PHE A 299 2.14 6.72 2.30
CA PHE A 299 1.76 8.03 2.82
C PHE A 299 2.85 8.65 3.70
N THR A 300 3.58 7.84 4.48
CA THR A 300 4.76 8.29 5.21
C THR A 300 5.85 8.82 4.27
N LEU A 301 6.13 8.12 3.15
CA LEU A 301 7.10 8.57 2.16
C LEU A 301 6.69 9.89 1.50
N MET A 302 5.39 10.10 1.25
CA MET A 302 4.87 11.37 0.75
C MET A 302 5.12 12.51 1.76
N GLY A 303 4.91 12.26 3.05
CA GLY A 303 5.23 13.21 4.12
C GLY A 303 6.71 13.58 4.21
N LEU A 304 7.60 12.59 4.08
CA LEU A 304 9.05 12.82 3.99
C LEU A 304 9.42 13.66 2.76
N TYR A 305 8.80 13.37 1.62
CA TYR A 305 9.01 14.14 0.39
C TYR A 305 8.53 15.59 0.55
N ASP A 306 7.37 15.82 1.14
CA ASP A 306 6.87 17.18 1.40
C ASP A 306 7.80 17.93 2.36
N TRP A 307 8.22 17.31 3.48
CA TRP A 307 9.13 17.95 4.44
C TRP A 307 10.50 18.26 3.86
N TRP A 308 11.01 17.40 2.98
CA TRP A 308 12.22 17.66 2.23
C TRP A 308 12.12 18.97 1.43
N HIS A 309 10.94 19.41 0.98
CA HIS A 309 10.76 20.65 0.23
C HIS A 309 10.68 21.92 1.08
N VAL A 310 10.72 21.81 2.42
CA VAL A 310 10.84 22.96 3.32
C VAL A 310 12.30 23.44 3.38
N LYS A 311 12.67 24.35 2.47
CA LYS A 311 14.06 24.81 2.23
C LYS A 311 14.53 26.01 3.05
N GLU A 312 13.80 26.38 4.09
CA GLU A 312 14.20 27.48 4.99
C GLU A 312 15.55 27.20 5.66
N THR A 313 16.37 28.25 5.84
CA THR A 313 17.70 28.14 6.44
C THR A 313 17.68 27.42 7.79
N GLN A 314 16.69 27.74 8.64
CA GLN A 314 16.49 27.13 9.95
C GLN A 314 16.04 25.66 9.89
N ASN A 315 15.54 25.18 8.74
CA ASN A 315 15.08 23.82 8.53
C ASN A 315 16.04 22.94 7.72
N LYS A 316 17.16 23.50 7.22
CA LYS A 316 18.06 22.82 6.28
C LYS A 316 18.54 21.45 6.76
N TYR A 317 18.87 21.32 8.04
CA TYR A 317 19.28 20.04 8.65
C TYR A 317 18.18 18.97 8.54
N TYR A 318 16.97 19.29 8.98
CA TYR A 318 15.84 18.36 8.96
C TYR A 318 15.31 18.10 7.55
N SER A 319 15.37 19.08 6.65
CA SER A 319 15.10 18.89 5.22
C SER A 319 16.02 17.84 4.60
N ASN A 320 17.31 17.84 4.96
CA ASN A 320 18.27 16.84 4.47
C ASN A 320 18.03 15.45 5.08
N ILE A 321 17.63 15.37 6.36
CA ILE A 321 17.21 14.10 6.98
C ILE A 321 15.98 13.54 6.26
N ALA A 322 14.97 14.36 6.00
CA ALA A 322 13.77 13.94 5.28
C ALA A 322 14.12 13.39 3.89
N TYR A 323 15.03 14.06 3.16
CA TYR A 323 15.56 13.55 1.88
C TYR A 323 16.25 12.19 2.01
N GLU A 324 17.12 12.02 3.01
CA GLU A 324 17.84 10.77 3.24
C GLU A 324 16.86 9.61 3.47
N TYR A 325 15.91 9.79 4.39
CA TYR A 325 14.95 8.77 4.75
C TYR A 325 13.89 8.53 3.67
N PHE A 326 13.54 9.55 2.89
CA PHE A 326 12.74 9.38 1.68
C PHE A 326 13.44 8.43 0.70
N ASN A 327 14.72 8.67 0.38
CA ASN A 327 15.46 7.81 -0.56
C ASN A 327 15.65 6.38 -0.03
N LYS A 328 16.00 6.24 1.26
CA LYS A 328 16.07 4.91 1.92
C LYS A 328 14.73 4.19 1.85
N GLY A 329 13.64 4.92 2.03
CA GLY A 329 12.29 4.38 1.95
C GLY A 329 11.88 3.98 0.53
N ILE A 330 12.21 4.77 -0.49
CA ILE A 330 11.97 4.43 -1.91
C ILE A 330 12.74 3.17 -2.33
N ASP A 331 14.00 3.03 -1.91
CA ASP A 331 14.77 1.81 -2.16
C ASP A 331 14.17 0.57 -1.46
N SER A 332 13.68 0.75 -0.23
CA SER A 332 13.01 -0.31 0.53
C SER A 332 11.66 -0.69 -0.10
N LEU A 333 10.87 0.29 -0.57
CA LEU A 333 9.61 0.08 -1.27
C LEU A 333 9.79 -0.81 -2.51
N LYS A 334 10.83 -0.58 -3.31
CA LYS A 334 11.16 -1.44 -4.47
C LYS A 334 11.45 -2.88 -4.08
N CYS A 335 12.02 -3.12 -2.89
CA CYS A 335 12.31 -4.47 -2.42
C CYS A 335 11.05 -5.26 -2.08
N ILE A 336 9.95 -4.58 -1.74
CA ILE A 336 8.76 -5.21 -1.16
C ILE A 336 7.53 -5.18 -2.06
N LEU A 337 7.41 -4.19 -2.98
CA LEU A 337 6.25 -4.06 -3.86
C LEU A 337 5.83 -5.36 -4.56
N PRO A 338 6.75 -6.20 -5.08
CA PRO A 338 6.36 -7.46 -5.72
C PRO A 338 5.60 -8.41 -4.79
N TYR A 339 5.87 -8.39 -3.49
CA TYR A 339 5.23 -9.28 -2.51
C TYR A 339 3.79 -8.89 -2.19
N TYR A 340 3.34 -7.68 -2.52
CA TYR A 340 1.94 -7.31 -2.35
C TYR A 340 1.06 -7.82 -3.49
N ASP A 341 1.63 -8.23 -4.62
CA ASP A 341 0.86 -8.86 -5.70
C ASP A 341 0.56 -10.32 -5.36
N ILE A 342 -0.71 -10.59 -5.07
CA ILE A 342 -1.20 -11.94 -4.71
C ILE A 342 -1.75 -12.71 -5.93
N GLY A 343 -1.41 -12.27 -7.14
CA GLY A 343 -1.76 -12.96 -8.39
C GLY A 343 -2.98 -12.37 -9.08
N GLY A 344 -2.97 -11.05 -9.27
CA GLY A 344 -4.06 -10.32 -9.92
C GLY A 344 -4.87 -9.44 -8.99
N PHE A 345 -4.39 -9.19 -7.77
CA PHE A 345 -4.90 -8.19 -6.83
C PHE A 345 -3.79 -7.88 -5.82
N THR A 346 -4.00 -6.89 -4.95
CA THR A 346 -3.00 -6.54 -3.92
C THR A 346 -3.38 -7.04 -2.52
N SER A 347 -2.42 -7.47 -1.73
CA SER A 347 -2.58 -7.56 -0.27
C SER A 347 -2.43 -6.18 0.37
N TYR A 348 -3.05 -6.00 1.54
CA TYR A 348 -2.97 -4.77 2.34
C TYR A 348 -1.60 -4.60 3.02
N ASP A 349 -1.07 -5.73 3.47
CA ASP A 349 0.18 -5.85 4.22
C ASP A 349 0.93 -7.13 3.82
N LEU A 350 2.12 -7.37 4.39
CA LEU A 350 2.90 -8.59 4.22
C LEU A 350 2.86 -9.51 5.44
N TYR A 351 1.88 -9.35 6.32
CA TYR A 351 1.75 -10.18 7.53
C TYR A 351 1.60 -11.67 7.21
N TYR A 352 1.03 -11.97 6.05
CA TYR A 352 0.93 -13.33 5.52
C TYR A 352 2.28 -14.00 5.24
N ILE A 353 3.33 -13.21 4.98
CA ILE A 353 4.71 -13.71 4.80
C ILE A 353 5.41 -13.79 6.15
N THR A 354 5.28 -12.76 7.00
CA THR A 354 6.00 -12.70 8.28
C THR A 354 5.45 -13.67 9.31
N ASN A 355 4.15 -13.99 9.24
CA ASN A 355 3.46 -14.87 10.18
C ASN A 355 2.82 -16.12 9.53
N ASN A 356 3.15 -16.45 8.28
CA ASN A 356 2.63 -17.62 7.55
C ASN A 356 1.08 -17.74 7.59
N SER A 357 0.40 -16.61 7.40
CA SER A 357 -1.06 -16.52 7.46
C SER A 357 -1.68 -16.36 6.05
N LYS A 358 -2.99 -16.12 5.98
CA LYS A 358 -3.64 -15.78 4.69
C LYS A 358 -3.46 -14.28 4.41
N PRO A 359 -3.23 -13.87 3.15
CA PRO A 359 -3.15 -12.46 2.81
C PRO A 359 -4.47 -11.75 3.08
N ASN A 360 -4.37 -10.57 3.67
CA ASN A 360 -5.47 -9.62 3.77
C ASN A 360 -5.64 -8.94 2.41
N SER A 361 -6.68 -9.30 1.64
CA SER A 361 -6.92 -8.70 0.33
C SER A 361 -7.33 -7.24 0.46
N ALA A 362 -6.59 -6.33 -0.17
CA ALA A 362 -6.79 -4.90 -0.07
C ALA A 362 -8.01 -4.44 -0.89
N GLY A 363 -9.25 -4.60 -0.39
CA GLY A 363 -10.49 -4.28 -1.12
C GLY A 363 -10.52 -2.85 -1.70
N TYR A 364 -11.03 -1.88 -0.94
CA TYR A 364 -10.93 -0.46 -1.29
C TYR A 364 -9.47 -0.01 -1.49
N TYR A 365 -8.56 -0.55 -0.67
CA TYR A 365 -7.15 -0.18 -0.67
C TYR A 365 -6.41 -0.53 -1.96
N HIS A 366 -6.91 -1.43 -2.81
CA HIS A 366 -6.30 -1.68 -4.11
C HIS A 366 -6.27 -0.40 -4.96
N SER A 367 -7.38 0.35 -5.01
CA SER A 367 -7.42 1.64 -5.71
C SER A 367 -6.45 2.64 -5.10
N VAL A 368 -6.36 2.66 -3.76
CA VAL A 368 -5.42 3.51 -3.02
C VAL A 368 -3.97 3.16 -3.39
N HIS A 369 -3.60 1.89 -3.40
CA HIS A 369 -2.27 1.43 -3.78
C HIS A 369 -1.91 1.85 -5.22
N VAL A 370 -2.85 1.70 -6.17
CA VAL A 370 -2.62 2.11 -7.55
C VAL A 370 -2.40 3.62 -7.65
N LYS A 371 -3.24 4.44 -7.00
CA LYS A 371 -3.07 5.90 -6.94
C LYS A 371 -1.77 6.33 -6.24
N GLN A 372 -1.37 5.60 -5.19
CA GLN A 372 -0.12 5.82 -4.47
C GLN A 372 1.10 5.56 -5.36
N LEU A 373 1.08 4.49 -6.15
CA LEU A 373 2.14 4.22 -7.13
C LEU A 373 2.19 5.27 -8.26
N ASP A 374 1.04 5.81 -8.67
CA ASP A 374 0.98 6.96 -9.56
C ASP A 374 1.71 8.16 -8.94
N THR A 375 1.35 8.51 -7.70
CA THR A 375 1.99 9.61 -6.96
C THR A 375 3.49 9.42 -6.82
N ILE A 376 3.96 8.23 -6.39
CA ILE A 376 5.38 7.93 -6.27
C ILE A 376 6.10 7.98 -7.62
N TYR A 377 5.47 7.55 -8.71
CA TYR A 377 6.03 7.73 -10.05
C TYR A 377 6.19 9.20 -10.39
N TYR A 378 5.22 10.07 -10.10
CA TYR A 378 5.35 11.49 -10.42
C TYR A 378 6.39 12.21 -9.57
N ILE A 379 6.60 11.77 -8.34
CA ILE A 379 7.66 12.25 -7.45
C ILE A 379 9.05 11.81 -7.94
N THR A 380 9.22 10.52 -8.23
CA THR A 380 10.55 9.92 -8.48
C THR A 380 10.96 9.88 -9.95
N LYS A 381 9.98 9.94 -10.86
CA LYS A 381 10.10 9.64 -12.30
C LYS A 381 10.65 8.26 -12.62
N ASP A 382 10.66 7.35 -11.64
CA ASP A 382 11.16 5.99 -11.83
C ASP A 382 10.10 5.11 -12.48
N LYS A 383 10.37 4.65 -13.70
CA LYS A 383 9.46 3.82 -14.50
C LYS A 383 9.06 2.53 -13.79
N TYR A 384 9.84 2.01 -12.85
CA TYR A 384 9.45 0.83 -12.06
C TYR A 384 8.10 1.01 -11.37
N PHE A 385 7.86 2.18 -10.74
CA PHE A 385 6.60 2.44 -10.05
C PHE A 385 5.44 2.59 -11.05
N LYS A 386 5.69 3.21 -12.21
CA LYS A 386 4.72 3.27 -13.31
C LYS A 386 4.33 1.87 -13.79
N ASP A 387 5.31 0.98 -13.94
CA ASP A 387 5.07 -0.38 -14.42
C ASP A 387 4.31 -1.23 -13.39
N MET A 388 4.58 -1.05 -12.10
CA MET A 388 3.80 -1.67 -11.03
C MET A 388 2.38 -1.09 -10.96
N ARG A 389 2.21 0.23 -11.08
CA ARG A 389 0.91 0.91 -11.15
C ARG A 389 0.07 0.37 -12.29
N ASP A 390 0.63 0.33 -13.50
CA ASP A 390 -0.09 -0.10 -14.70
C ASP A 390 -0.48 -1.58 -14.62
N LEU A 391 0.41 -2.41 -14.07
CA LEU A 391 0.11 -3.82 -13.81
C LEU A 391 -1.06 -3.96 -12.84
N TRP A 392 -1.02 -3.31 -11.68
CA TRP A 392 -2.08 -3.41 -10.69
C TRP A 392 -3.39 -2.82 -11.19
N ASN A 393 -3.35 -1.68 -11.89
CA ASN A 393 -4.54 -1.08 -12.50
C ASN A 393 -5.19 -2.03 -13.52
N SER A 394 -4.39 -2.75 -14.32
CA SER A 394 -4.90 -3.70 -15.32
C SER A 394 -5.74 -4.83 -14.71
N TYR A 395 -5.57 -5.11 -13.41
CA TYR A 395 -6.32 -6.15 -12.74
C TYR A 395 -7.80 -5.84 -12.54
N VAL A 396 -8.16 -4.56 -12.55
CA VAL A 396 -9.54 -4.08 -12.30
C VAL A 396 -10.13 -3.32 -13.48
N THR A 397 -9.34 -2.97 -14.50
CA THR A 397 -9.82 -2.27 -15.71
C THR A 397 -10.11 -3.19 -16.90
N LEU A 398 -9.55 -4.41 -16.93
CA LEU A 398 -9.76 -5.40 -18.00
C LEU A 398 -10.97 -6.32 -17.74
N ILE A 399 -12.04 -5.80 -17.13
CA ILE A 399 -13.26 -6.57 -16.77
C ILE A 399 -14.40 -6.25 -17.74
#